data_AF-A0A2V8TQW2-F1
#
_entry.id   AF-A0A2V8TQW2-F1
#
_cell.length_a   1.000
_cell.length_b   1.000
_cell.length_c   1.000
_cell.angle_alpha   90.00
_cell.angle_beta   90.00
_cell.angle_gamma   90.00
#
_symmetry.space_group_name_H-M   'P 1'
#
loop_
_entity.id
_entity.type
_entity.pdbx_description
1 polymer ?
#
loop_
_entity_poly.entity_id
_entity_poly.type
_entity_poly.pdbx_seq_one_letter_code
_entity_poly.pdbx_strand_id
1 'polypeptide(L)' 'DCGFQGISVCWADVYFPGLSGQWIDITGVRDGEYVLENEVNDKHFMTETDYSNNSAAVTIEIQGGIPSVLP' A
#
# COMPACT_ATOMS: atom_id res chain seq x y z
N ASP A 1 -12.24 3.03 -23.18
CA ASP A 1 -13.12 1.86 -23.07
C ASP A 1 -12.59 1.01 -21.94
N CYS A 2 -13.37 0.87 -20.86
CA CYS A 2 -12.98 0.18 -19.63
C CYS A 2 -13.83 -1.09 -19.40
N GLY A 3 -14.45 -1.64 -20.45
CA GLY A 3 -15.44 -2.71 -20.30
C GLY A 3 -14.90 -4.06 -19.79
N PHE A 4 -13.59 -4.27 -19.76
CA PHE A 4 -12.96 -5.56 -19.42
C PHE A 4 -11.78 -5.44 -18.46
N GLN A 5 -11.88 -4.58 -17.43
CA GLN A 5 -10.88 -4.52 -16.36
C GLN A 5 -11.23 -5.51 -15.24
N GLY A 6 -10.22 -6.22 -14.73
CA GLY A 6 -10.35 -7.17 -13.64
C GLY A 6 -9.09 -8.01 -13.47
N ILE A 7 -9.01 -8.73 -12.35
CA ILE A 7 -7.91 -9.65 -12.04
C ILE A 7 -8.48 -11.08 -12.07
N SER A 8 -7.90 -11.93 -12.92
CA SER A 8 -8.29 -13.33 -13.01
C SER A 8 -7.89 -14.11 -11.75
N VAL A 9 -8.61 -15.18 -11.43
CA VAL A 9 -8.26 -16.09 -10.32
C VAL A 9 -6.81 -16.57 -10.49
N CYS A 10 -6.03 -16.50 -9.41
CA CYS A 10 -4.60 -16.81 -9.36
C CYS A 10 -3.65 -15.86 -10.14
N TRP A 11 -4.13 -14.71 -10.61
CA TRP A 11 -3.30 -13.64 -11.16
C TRP A 11 -3.13 -12.47 -10.17
N ALA A 12 -2.17 -11.59 -10.44
CA ALA A 12 -1.93 -10.37 -9.69
C ALA A 12 -1.82 -9.18 -10.63
N ASP A 13 -2.20 -8.00 -10.13
CA ASP A 13 -1.92 -6.71 -10.77
C ASP A 13 -0.80 -6.02 -10.00
N VAL A 14 0.33 -5.77 -10.65
CA VAL A 14 1.57 -5.33 -9.99
C VAL A 14 1.90 -3.89 -10.40
N TYR A 15 1.89 -3.00 -9.42
CA TYR A 15 2.29 -1.61 -9.62
C TYR A 15 3.71 -1.39 -9.10
N PHE A 16 4.65 -1.17 -10.02
CA PHE A 16 6.05 -1.00 -9.67
C PHE A 16 6.33 0.36 -9.00
N PRO A 17 7.33 0.46 -8.10
CA PRO A 17 7.64 1.70 -7.37
C PRO A 17 7.94 2.94 -8.23
N GLY A 18 8.35 2.73 -9.49
CA GLY A 18 8.61 3.82 -10.43
C GLY A 18 7.35 4.42 -11.08
N LEU A 19 6.17 3.81 -10.88
CA LEU A 19 4.93 4.34 -11.42
C LEU A 19 4.48 5.58 -10.64
N SER A 20 3.88 6.53 -11.36
CA SER A 20 3.29 7.70 -10.73
C SER A 20 2.20 7.28 -9.74
N GLY A 21 2.21 7.87 -8.55
CA GLY A 21 1.27 7.56 -7.47
C GLY A 21 1.67 6.37 -6.57
N GLN A 22 2.76 5.65 -6.85
CA GLN A 22 3.29 4.59 -5.99
C GLN A 22 4.23 5.12 -4.90
N TRP A 23 3.81 6.19 -4.21
CA TRP A 23 4.58 6.81 -3.12
C TRP A 23 3.66 7.57 -2.16
N ILE A 24 4.16 7.81 -0.95
CA ILE A 24 3.56 8.70 0.05
C ILE A 24 4.52 9.88 0.27
N ASP A 25 4.02 11.10 0.20
CA ASP A 25 4.82 12.29 0.51
C ASP A 25 5.04 12.36 2.02
N ILE A 26 6.31 12.28 2.43
CA ILE A 26 6.73 12.42 3.82
C ILE A 26 7.33 13.81 4.12
N THR A 27 7.19 14.77 3.20
CA THR A 27 7.68 16.15 3.40
C THR A 27 7.06 16.75 4.66
N GLY A 28 7.91 17.15 5.60
CA GLY A 28 7.50 17.76 6.86
C GLY A 28 7.00 16.77 7.92
N VAL A 29 7.01 15.47 7.64
CA VAL A 29 6.86 14.43 8.67
C VAL A 29 8.10 14.46 9.57
N ARG A 30 7.89 14.41 10.89
CA ARG A 30 8.98 14.44 11.87
C ARG A 30 9.67 13.09 11.91
N ASP A 31 10.93 13.10 12.35
CA ASP A 31 11.64 11.87 12.69
C ASP A 31 10.89 11.12 13.81
N GLY A 32 10.90 9.79 13.75
CA GLY A 32 10.19 8.92 14.68
C GLY A 32 9.84 7.55 14.10
N GLU A 33 9.22 6.74 14.95
CA GLU A 33 8.71 5.41 14.59
C GLU A 33 7.25 5.51 14.13
N TYR A 34 6.95 4.85 13.01
CA TYR A 34 5.63 4.85 12.38
C TYR A 34 5.27 3.45 11.91
N VAL A 35 3.97 3.21 11.74
CA VAL A 35 3.46 2.05 10.98
C VAL A 35 3.14 2.53 9.58
N LEU A 36 3.78 1.92 8.57
CA LEU A 36 3.39 2.05 7.18
C LEU A 36 2.42 0.92 6.85
N GLU A 37 1.18 1.26 6.53
CA GLU A 37 0.11 0.32 6.19
C GLU A 37 -0.40 0.56 4.77
N ASN A 38 -0.71 -0.52 4.07
CA ASN A 38 -1.43 -0.52 2.81
C ASN A 38 -2.67 -1.41 2.94
N GLU A 39 -3.83 -0.92 2.50
CA GLU A 39 -5.11 -1.62 2.51
C GLU A 39 -5.73 -1.58 1.11
N VAL A 40 -6.06 -2.76 0.57
CA VAL A 40 -6.78 -2.87 -0.71
C VAL A 40 -8.28 -2.92 -0.46
N ASN A 41 -9.06 -2.25 -1.32
CA ASN A 41 -10.52 -2.23 -1.25
C ASN A 41 -11.07 -1.77 0.13
N ASP A 42 -10.42 -0.79 0.76
CA ASP A 42 -10.75 -0.22 2.09
C ASP A 42 -12.24 0.13 2.29
N LYS A 43 -12.92 0.58 1.22
CA LYS A 43 -14.34 0.95 1.24
C LYS A 43 -15.29 -0.20 0.93
N HIS A 44 -14.76 -1.41 0.72
CA HIS A 44 -15.50 -2.62 0.35
C HIS A 44 -16.43 -2.41 -0.86
N PHE A 45 -15.97 -1.65 -1.87
CA PHE A 45 -16.73 -1.45 -3.10
C PHE A 45 -16.82 -2.73 -3.94
N MET A 46 -15.82 -3.60 -3.84
CA MET A 46 -15.83 -4.93 -4.44
C MET A 46 -16.21 -5.99 -3.39
N THR A 47 -17.01 -6.97 -3.80
CA THR A 47 -17.33 -8.14 -2.97
C THR A 47 -16.15 -9.11 -2.97
N GLU A 48 -15.68 -9.49 -1.79
CA GLU A 48 -14.59 -10.45 -1.61
C GLU A 48 -15.06 -11.61 -0.72
N THR A 49 -14.40 -12.76 -0.82
CA THR A 49 -14.71 -13.93 0.01
C THR A 49 -14.18 -13.82 1.44
N ASP A 50 -13.16 -12.97 1.63
CA ASP A 50 -12.50 -12.70 2.89
C ASP A 50 -11.95 -11.27 2.82
N TYR A 51 -12.17 -10.47 3.87
CA TYR A 51 -11.64 -9.11 4.00
C TYR A 51 -10.54 -9.02 5.07
N SER A 52 -10.28 -10.11 5.79
CA SER A 52 -9.33 -10.13 6.91
C SER A 52 -7.85 -10.12 6.48
N ASN A 53 -7.59 -10.22 5.16
CA ASN A 53 -6.26 -10.28 4.56
C ASN A 53 -6.00 -9.12 3.56
N ASN A 54 -6.79 -8.04 3.63
CA ASN A 54 -6.70 -6.91 2.73
C ASN A 54 -5.61 -5.89 3.09
N SER A 55 -5.05 -5.99 4.31
CA SER A 55 -4.00 -5.07 4.76
C SER A 55 -2.66 -5.74 5.02
N ALA A 56 -1.59 -4.98 4.77
CA ALA A 56 -0.22 -5.32 5.13
C ALA A 56 0.44 -4.10 5.76
N ALA A 57 1.18 -4.31 6.84
CA ALA A 57 1.82 -3.24 7.58
C ALA A 57 3.26 -3.60 7.97
N VAL A 58 4.12 -2.59 8.04
CA VAL A 58 5.49 -2.68 8.54
C VAL A 58 5.80 -1.50 9.45
N THR A 59 6.61 -1.73 10.47
CA THR A 59 7.14 -0.64 11.28
C THR A 59 8.33 -0.02 10.56
N ILE A 60 8.35 1.31 10.49
CA ILE A 60 9.45 2.08 9.93
C ILE A 60 9.96 3.11 10.93
N GLU A 61 11.22 3.48 10.78
CA GLU A 61 11.80 4.62 11.44
C GLU A 61 12.18 5.67 10.40
N ILE A 62 11.77 6.91 10.63
CA ILE A 62 12.21 8.08 9.85
C ILE A 62 13.31 8.77 10.64
N GLN A 63 14.51 8.86 10.05
CA GLN A 63 15.64 9.59 10.60
C GLN A 63 16.22 10.53 9.55
N GLY A 64 16.28 11.84 9.85
CA GLY A 64 16.73 12.85 8.89
C GLY A 64 15.92 12.87 7.59
N GLY A 65 14.62 12.51 7.67
CA GLY A 65 13.76 12.37 6.50
C GLY A 65 13.99 11.11 5.64
N ILE A 66 14.78 10.15 6.12
CA ILE A 66 15.04 8.88 5.44
C ILE A 66 14.29 7.75 6.17
N PRO A 67 13.34 7.07 5.51
CA PRO A 67 12.66 5.91 6.10
C PRO A 67 13.52 4.65 6.00
N SER A 68 13.50 3.84 7.06
CA SER A 68 14.06 2.48 7.08
C SER A 68 13.08 1.52 7.76
N VAL A 69 13.01 0.27 7.30
CA VAL A 69 12.13 -0.75 7.88
C VAL A 69 12.78 -1.31 9.15
N LEU A 70 12.03 -1.37 10.24
CA LEU A 70 12.48 -1.97 11.48
C LEU A 70 12.28 -3.51 11.44
N PRO A 71 13.12 -4.29 12.15
CA PRO A 71 13.03 -5.75 12.21
C PRO A 71 11.72 -6.29 12.80
#